data_AF-A0A9E3W2R1-F1
#
_entry.id   AF-A0A9E3W2R1-F1
#
_cell.length_a   1.000
_cell.length_b   1.000
_cell.length_c   1.000
_cell.angle_alpha   90.00
_cell.angle_beta   90.00
_cell.angle_gamma   90.00
#
_symmetry.space_group_name_H-M   'P 1'
#
loop_
_entity.id
_entity.type
_entity.pdbx_description
1 polymer ?
#
loop_
_entity_poly.entity_id
_entity_poly.type
_entity_poly.pdbx_seq_one_letter_code
_entity_poly.pdbx_strand_id
1 'polypeptide(L)'
;MNPPITDLDQIRALAAQQHDAFEVMRYMLEADDDLDDAQLDAWVEAVAKPIAAAIDCTRCANCCRSLDVYLTETDAQRLAEGVHIPLDHIMTRYIDRDSAAEVEEWGKFRARPCAFLDDKLCSVYAHRPESCRMYPAFTPDFRWTLADTIEGASLCPIIYNVLAALVNQVDEIVKSSLS
;
A
#
# COMPACT_ATOMS: atom_id res chain seq x y z
N MET A 1 0.21 16.70 -17.08
CA MET A 1 0.82 16.11 -15.86
C MET A 1 2.24 15.71 -16.20
N ASN A 2 3.20 15.98 -15.31
CA ASN A 2 4.56 15.46 -15.45
C ASN A 2 4.52 13.92 -15.30
N PRO A 3 5.46 13.18 -15.92
CA PRO A 3 5.52 11.73 -15.74
C PRO A 3 5.76 11.37 -14.27
N PRO A 4 5.19 10.25 -13.76
CA PRO A 4 5.41 9.84 -12.39
C PRO A 4 6.88 9.54 -12.08
N ILE A 5 7.32 9.90 -10.87
CA ILE A 5 8.67 9.62 -10.39
C ILE A 5 8.74 8.18 -9.90
N THR A 6 9.66 7.38 -10.44
CA THR A 6 9.79 5.94 -10.12
C THR A 6 11.15 5.53 -9.56
N ASP A 7 12.12 6.45 -9.55
CA ASP A 7 13.43 6.21 -8.95
C ASP A 7 13.32 6.14 -7.42
N LEU A 8 13.78 5.04 -6.83
CA LEU A 8 13.54 4.74 -5.41
C LEU A 8 14.33 5.65 -4.46
N ASP A 9 15.54 6.07 -4.85
CA ASP A 9 16.34 6.96 -4.01
C ASP A 9 15.80 8.40 -4.10
N GLN A 10 15.32 8.79 -5.27
CA GLN A 10 14.63 10.06 -5.48
C GLN A 10 13.33 10.14 -4.66
N ILE A 11 12.44 9.14 -4.73
CA ILE A 11 11.19 9.19 -3.93
C ILE A 11 11.48 9.17 -2.44
N ARG A 12 12.52 8.46 -1.96
CA ARG A 12 12.88 8.45 -0.55
C ARG A 12 13.28 9.85 -0.07
N ALA A 13 14.11 10.53 -0.86
CA ALA A 13 14.53 11.89 -0.56
C ALA A 13 13.36 12.89 -0.62
N LEU A 14 12.52 12.77 -1.65
CA LEU A 14 11.37 13.67 -1.83
C LEU A 14 10.27 13.44 -0.80
N ALA A 15 10.00 12.18 -0.43
CA ALA A 15 9.04 11.85 0.63
C ALA A 15 9.48 12.46 1.97
N ALA A 16 10.78 12.39 2.29
CA ALA A 16 11.31 13.05 3.49
C ALA A 16 11.18 14.58 3.42
N GLN A 17 11.41 15.19 2.25
CA GLN A 17 11.26 16.64 2.06
C GLN A 17 9.81 17.12 2.14
N GLN A 18 8.85 16.29 1.71
CA GLN A 18 7.44 16.64 1.66
C GLN A 18 6.64 16.12 2.86
N HIS A 19 7.29 15.46 3.83
CA HIS A 19 6.62 14.83 4.96
C HIS A 19 5.71 15.82 5.71
N ASP A 20 6.20 17.02 6.03
CA ASP A 20 5.39 18.04 6.71
C ASP A 20 4.16 18.47 5.90
N ALA A 21 4.28 18.51 4.57
CA ALA A 21 3.14 18.83 3.70
C ALA A 21 2.10 17.69 3.68
N PHE A 22 2.55 16.44 3.71
CA PHE A 22 1.65 15.29 3.85
C PHE A 22 0.92 15.31 5.19
N GLU A 23 1.60 15.64 6.29
CA GLU A 23 0.98 15.77 7.60
C GLU A 23 -0.04 16.92 7.65
N VAL A 24 0.29 18.08 7.07
CA VAL A 24 -0.67 19.20 6.95
C VAL A 24 -1.91 18.76 6.17
N MET A 25 -1.74 18.08 5.04
CA MET A 25 -2.87 17.53 4.28
C MET A 25 -3.69 16.54 5.11
N ARG A 26 -3.04 15.64 5.86
CA ARG A 26 -3.73 14.70 6.76
C ARG A 26 -4.58 15.46 7.80
N TYR A 27 -3.99 16.44 8.48
CA TYR A 27 -4.73 17.26 9.45
C TYR A 27 -5.91 18.00 8.83
N MET A 28 -5.76 18.53 7.60
CA MET A 28 -6.86 19.20 6.91
C MET A 28 -8.01 18.24 6.59
N LEU A 29 -7.72 17.03 6.12
CA LEU A 29 -8.73 16.04 5.75
C LEU A 29 -9.40 15.38 6.98
N GLU A 30 -8.67 15.23 8.09
CA GLU A 30 -9.19 14.71 9.36
C GLU A 30 -10.03 15.74 10.12
N ALA A 31 -9.71 17.03 10.02
CA ALA A 31 -10.43 18.09 10.72
C ALA A 31 -11.66 18.61 9.96
N ASP A 32 -11.84 18.20 8.70
CA ASP A 32 -13.00 18.56 7.89
C ASP A 32 -14.16 17.58 8.15
N ASP A 33 -15.02 17.96 9.10
CA ASP A 33 -16.24 17.22 9.46
C ASP A 33 -17.33 17.25 8.36
N ASP A 34 -17.24 18.18 7.40
CA ASP A 34 -18.21 18.35 6.32
C ASP A 34 -17.87 17.49 5.10
N LEU A 35 -16.60 17.09 4.95
CA LEU A 35 -16.16 16.16 3.91
C LEU A 35 -16.52 14.71 4.26
N ASP A 36 -17.44 14.13 3.49
CA ASP A 36 -17.82 12.73 3.65
C ASP A 36 -16.74 11.76 3.12
N ASP A 37 -16.57 10.61 3.78
CA ASP A 37 -15.53 9.63 3.45
C ASP A 37 -15.70 9.03 2.04
N ALA A 38 -16.93 8.83 1.57
CA ALA A 38 -17.18 8.31 0.22
C ALA A 38 -16.86 9.35 -0.86
N GLN A 39 -17.14 10.63 -0.61
CA GLN A 39 -16.67 11.71 -1.49
C GLN A 39 -15.15 11.79 -1.50
N LEU A 40 -14.49 11.75 -0.34
CA LEU A 40 -13.03 11.74 -0.24
C LEU A 40 -12.43 10.55 -1.01
N ASP A 41 -12.95 9.34 -0.81
CA ASP A 41 -12.51 8.14 -1.51
C ASP A 41 -12.69 8.29 -3.04
N ALA A 42 -13.81 8.86 -3.50
CA ALA A 42 -14.03 9.10 -4.93
C ALA A 42 -13.01 10.07 -5.53
N TRP A 43 -12.64 11.13 -4.80
CA TRP A 43 -11.59 12.07 -5.19
C TRP A 43 -10.22 11.41 -5.24
N VAL A 44 -9.86 10.66 -4.20
CA VAL A 44 -8.59 9.94 -4.11
C VAL A 44 -8.47 8.93 -5.23
N GLU A 45 -9.52 8.16 -5.53
CA GLU A 45 -9.55 7.20 -6.63
C GLU A 45 -9.35 7.89 -8.00
N ALA A 46 -9.97 9.05 -8.21
CA ALA A 46 -9.80 9.84 -9.43
C ALA A 46 -8.35 10.29 -9.66
N VAL A 47 -7.60 10.55 -8.59
CA VAL A 47 -6.16 10.89 -8.63
C VAL A 47 -5.29 9.64 -8.73
N ALA A 48 -5.57 8.61 -7.93
CA ALA A 48 -4.74 7.43 -7.78
C ALA A 48 -4.74 6.55 -9.02
N LYS A 49 -5.90 6.30 -9.61
CA LYS A 49 -6.07 5.40 -10.75
C LYS A 49 -5.17 5.71 -11.96
N PRO A 50 -5.10 6.95 -12.50
CA PRO A 50 -4.20 7.24 -13.61
C PRO A 50 -2.72 7.14 -13.23
N ILE A 51 -2.34 7.44 -11.99
CA ILE A 51 -0.96 7.34 -11.49
C ILE A 51 -0.55 5.87 -11.38
N ALA A 52 -1.38 5.04 -10.74
CA ALA A 52 -1.15 3.61 -10.60
C ALA A 52 -1.05 2.92 -11.97
N ALA A 53 -1.89 3.29 -12.93
CA ALA A 53 -1.85 2.76 -14.29
C ALA A 53 -0.56 3.15 -15.07
N ALA A 54 0.09 4.25 -14.70
CA ALA A 54 1.31 4.74 -15.35
C ALA A 54 2.61 4.15 -14.75
N ILE A 55 2.53 3.39 -13.66
CA ILE A 55 3.69 2.83 -12.96
C ILE A 55 3.60 1.30 -12.97
N ASP A 56 4.60 0.64 -13.55
CA ASP A 56 4.73 -0.81 -13.46
C ASP A 56 5.25 -1.23 -12.07
N CYS A 57 4.34 -1.63 -11.19
CA CYS A 57 4.64 -2.03 -9.82
C CYS A 57 5.48 -3.33 -9.71
N THR A 58 5.68 -4.06 -10.81
CA THR A 58 6.48 -5.30 -10.83
C THR A 58 7.99 -5.04 -10.95
N ARG A 59 8.40 -3.77 -11.04
CA ARG A 59 9.78 -3.39 -11.37
C ARG A 59 10.71 -3.19 -10.16
N CYS A 60 10.16 -2.88 -8.98
CA CYS A 60 10.95 -2.46 -7.83
C CYS A 60 11.06 -3.53 -6.72
N ALA A 61 10.00 -4.32 -6.52
CA ALA A 61 9.87 -5.29 -5.43
C ALA A 61 10.05 -4.74 -4.00
N ASN A 62 9.95 -3.43 -3.80
CA ASN A 62 10.20 -2.81 -2.49
C ASN A 62 9.20 -3.30 -1.43
N CYS A 63 7.92 -3.47 -1.80
CA CYS A 63 6.92 -4.06 -0.91
C CYS A 63 7.32 -5.48 -0.47
N CYS A 64 7.75 -6.34 -1.41
CA CYS A 64 8.19 -7.70 -1.10
C CYS A 64 9.47 -7.77 -0.25
N ARG A 65 10.29 -6.71 -0.24
CA ARG A 65 11.53 -6.64 0.54
C ARG A 65 11.32 -6.11 1.95
N SER A 66 10.34 -5.23 2.13
CA SER A 66 10.27 -4.37 3.32
C SER A 66 9.01 -4.52 4.15
N LEU A 67 7.87 -4.88 3.54
CA LEU A 67 6.59 -4.92 4.25
C LEU A 67 6.36 -6.27 4.94
N ASP A 68 5.79 -6.21 6.14
CA ASP A 68 5.13 -7.38 6.71
C ASP A 68 3.84 -7.63 5.92
N VAL A 69 3.62 -8.88 5.50
CA VAL A 69 2.44 -9.27 4.72
C VAL A 69 1.57 -10.14 5.59
N TYR A 70 0.41 -9.59 5.95
CA TYR A 70 -0.64 -10.33 6.64
C TYR A 70 -1.44 -11.18 5.65
N LEU A 71 -1.90 -12.31 6.16
CA LEU A 71 -2.45 -13.43 5.41
C LEU A 71 -3.75 -13.88 6.06
N THR A 72 -4.60 -14.46 5.23
CA THR A 72 -5.80 -15.21 5.63
C THR A 72 -5.58 -16.71 5.41
N GLU A 73 -6.52 -17.52 5.90
CA GLU A 73 -6.53 -18.96 5.60
C GLU A 73 -6.62 -19.22 4.09
N THR A 74 -7.43 -18.45 3.38
CA THR A 74 -7.55 -18.50 1.93
C THR A 74 -6.22 -18.18 1.24
N ASP A 75 -5.44 -17.22 1.75
CA ASP A 75 -4.10 -16.94 1.23
C ASP A 75 -3.17 -18.15 1.39
N ALA A 76 -3.19 -18.81 2.56
CA ALA A 76 -2.38 -19.99 2.80
C ALA A 76 -2.73 -21.15 1.84
N GLN A 77 -4.02 -21.36 1.57
CA GLN A 77 -4.51 -22.35 0.60
C GLN A 77 -4.02 -22.02 -0.82
N ARG A 78 -4.19 -20.76 -1.27
CA ARG A 78 -3.69 -20.31 -2.58
C ARG A 78 -2.18 -20.51 -2.73
N LEU A 79 -1.42 -20.18 -1.69
CA LEU A 79 0.03 -20.37 -1.70
C LEU A 79 0.43 -21.85 -1.79
N ALA A 80 -0.29 -22.74 -1.08
CA ALA A 80 -0.07 -24.18 -1.15
C ALA A 80 -0.23 -24.72 -2.58
N GLU A 81 -1.30 -24.30 -3.25
CA GLU A 81 -1.56 -24.60 -4.66
C GLU A 81 -0.45 -24.08 -5.56
N GLY A 82 -0.04 -22.82 -5.39
CA GLY A 82 0.99 -22.20 -6.24
C GLY A 82 2.38 -22.85 -6.12
N VAL A 83 2.77 -23.24 -4.91
CA VAL A 83 4.08 -23.88 -4.64
C VAL A 83 4.03 -25.40 -4.85
N HIS A 84 2.84 -25.98 -5.01
CA HIS A 84 2.60 -27.42 -5.14
C HIS A 84 3.11 -28.22 -3.93
N ILE A 85 2.85 -27.71 -2.73
CA ILE A 85 3.15 -28.41 -1.47
C ILE A 85 1.92 -28.46 -0.57
N PRO A 86 1.84 -29.42 0.36
CA PRO A 86 0.70 -29.50 1.28
C PRO A 86 0.57 -28.26 2.18
N LEU A 87 -0.66 -27.94 2.60
CA LEU A 87 -0.97 -26.74 3.38
C LEU A 87 -0.25 -26.70 4.74
N ASP A 88 -0.10 -27.83 5.42
CA ASP A 88 0.65 -27.93 6.68
C ASP A 88 2.12 -27.52 6.54
N HIS A 89 2.74 -27.80 5.39
CA HIS A 89 4.07 -27.30 5.07
C HIS A 89 4.08 -25.79 4.86
N ILE A 90 3.04 -25.20 4.24
CA ILE A 90 2.92 -23.74 4.11
C ILE A 90 2.80 -23.09 5.50
N MET A 91 1.87 -23.59 6.30
CA MET A 91 1.59 -23.11 7.66
C MET A 91 2.86 -23.14 8.53
N THR A 92 3.61 -24.24 8.46
CA THR A 92 4.81 -24.41 9.28
C THR A 92 5.96 -23.54 8.79
N ARG A 93 6.23 -23.55 7.46
CA ARG A 93 7.46 -22.98 6.90
C ARG A 93 7.39 -21.48 6.64
N TYR A 94 6.23 -20.95 6.27
CA TYR A 94 6.13 -19.59 5.76
C TYR A 94 5.24 -18.67 6.61
N ILE A 95 4.33 -19.22 7.42
CA ILE A 95 3.34 -18.43 8.15
C ILE A 95 3.66 -18.39 9.64
N ASP A 96 3.73 -17.18 10.19
CA ASP A 96 3.80 -16.91 11.62
C ASP A 96 2.41 -16.58 12.16
N ARG A 97 1.87 -17.48 12.97
CA ARG A 97 0.57 -17.32 13.65
C ARG A 97 0.70 -16.60 14.98
N ASP A 98 1.84 -16.74 15.64
CA ASP A 98 2.03 -16.26 17.01
C ASP A 98 2.27 -14.76 16.98
N SER A 99 3.22 -14.30 16.15
CA SER A 99 3.46 -12.86 15.98
C SER A 99 2.31 -12.12 15.29
N ALA A 100 1.46 -12.82 14.52
CA ALA A 100 0.27 -12.20 13.93
C ALA A 100 -0.83 -11.98 14.97
N ALA A 101 -0.99 -12.93 15.91
CA ALA A 101 -1.99 -12.82 16.97
C ALA A 101 -1.74 -11.63 17.93
N GLU A 102 -0.49 -11.17 18.07
CA GLU A 102 -0.14 -9.97 18.84
C GLU A 102 -0.79 -8.68 18.29
N VAL A 103 -1.14 -8.67 17.01
CA VAL A 103 -1.79 -7.54 16.31
C VAL A 103 -3.17 -7.94 15.78
N GLU A 104 -3.77 -8.98 16.37
CA GLU A 104 -5.12 -9.48 16.02
C GLU A 104 -5.29 -9.97 14.58
N GLU A 105 -4.19 -10.32 13.91
CA GLU A 105 -4.18 -10.82 12.53
C GLU A 105 -4.18 -12.35 12.45
N TRP A 106 -4.75 -12.91 11.37
CA TRP A 106 -4.80 -14.37 11.20
C TRP A 106 -3.39 -14.95 11.02
N GLY A 107 -2.53 -14.35 10.22
CA GLY A 107 -1.18 -14.85 10.02
C GLY A 107 -0.34 -13.83 9.28
N LYS A 108 0.98 -13.95 9.36
CA LYS A 108 1.88 -13.14 8.55
C LYS A 108 3.02 -13.96 7.97
N PHE A 109 3.69 -13.49 6.92
CA PHE A 109 4.93 -14.14 6.51
C PHE A 109 5.99 -14.08 7.60
N ARG A 110 6.71 -15.18 7.80
CA ARG A 110 7.76 -15.31 8.82
C ARG A 110 8.98 -14.42 8.59
N ALA A 111 9.30 -14.10 7.34
CA ALA A 111 10.55 -13.45 6.99
C ALA A 111 10.37 -12.34 5.95
N ARG A 112 11.25 -11.33 6.09
CA ARG A 112 11.53 -10.29 5.11
C ARG A 112 13.01 -10.38 4.69
N PRO A 113 13.36 -10.28 3.39
CA PRO A 113 12.46 -10.25 2.23
C PRO A 113 11.55 -11.47 2.16
N CYS A 114 10.40 -11.31 1.50
CA CYS A 114 9.42 -12.37 1.31
C CYS A 114 10.08 -13.62 0.71
N ALA A 115 9.79 -14.80 1.27
CA ALA A 115 10.37 -16.07 0.83
C ALA A 115 10.00 -16.46 -0.62
N PHE A 116 8.96 -15.85 -1.18
CA PHE A 116 8.53 -16.04 -2.55
C PHE A 116 9.08 -14.99 -3.52
N LEU A 117 9.95 -14.08 -3.08
CA LEU A 117 10.58 -13.11 -3.96
C LEU A 117 11.70 -13.78 -4.78
N ASP A 118 11.60 -13.72 -6.10
CA ASP A 118 12.62 -14.14 -7.07
C ASP A 118 13.05 -12.94 -7.93
N ASP A 119 14.29 -12.48 -7.73
CA ASP A 119 14.79 -11.18 -8.17
C ASP A 119 13.85 -10.01 -7.80
N LYS A 120 12.94 -9.66 -8.71
CA LYS A 120 11.98 -8.54 -8.58
C LYS A 120 10.52 -8.97 -8.65
N LEU A 121 10.25 -10.26 -8.86
CA LEU A 121 8.89 -10.76 -9.04
C LEU A 121 8.63 -11.91 -8.07
N CYS A 122 7.36 -12.10 -7.70
CA CYS A 122 6.98 -13.23 -6.88
C CYS A 122 7.04 -14.52 -7.73
N SER A 123 7.71 -15.56 -7.23
CA SER A 123 7.76 -16.89 -7.85
C SER A 123 6.38 -17.55 -7.96
N VAL A 124 5.44 -17.13 -7.12
CA VAL A 124 4.02 -17.55 -7.15
C VAL A 124 3.10 -16.37 -7.44
N TYR A 125 3.49 -15.46 -8.34
CA TYR A 125 2.76 -14.21 -8.60
C TYR A 125 1.26 -14.42 -8.82
N ALA A 126 0.84 -15.43 -9.59
CA ALA A 126 -0.57 -15.74 -9.84
C ALA A 126 -1.34 -16.19 -8.59
N HIS A 127 -0.66 -16.67 -7.55
CA HIS A 127 -1.20 -17.18 -6.28
C HIS A 127 -0.82 -16.31 -5.08
N ARG A 128 -0.28 -15.10 -5.32
CA ARG A 128 0.11 -14.18 -4.25
C ARG A 128 -1.09 -13.81 -3.34
N PRO A 129 -0.83 -13.45 -2.07
CA PRO A 129 -1.87 -13.03 -1.13
C PRO A 129 -2.69 -11.85 -1.61
N GLU A 130 -3.90 -11.67 -1.07
CA GLU A 130 -4.79 -10.58 -1.48
C GLU A 130 -4.18 -9.21 -1.17
N SER A 131 -3.58 -9.06 0.01
CA SER A 131 -2.83 -7.87 0.41
C SER A 131 -1.75 -7.50 -0.62
N CYS A 132 -1.04 -8.49 -1.17
CA CYS A 132 -0.05 -8.27 -2.23
C CYS A 132 -0.66 -7.91 -3.61
N ARG A 133 -1.93 -8.25 -3.87
CA ARG A 133 -2.62 -7.88 -5.12
C ARG A 133 -3.15 -6.46 -5.06
N MET A 134 -3.68 -6.09 -3.90
CA MET A 134 -4.31 -4.80 -3.68
C MET A 134 -3.28 -3.69 -3.42
N TYR A 135 -2.06 -4.04 -2.98
CA TYR A 135 -1.06 -3.02 -2.64
C TYR A 135 -0.54 -2.21 -3.85
N PRO A 136 -0.47 -0.86 -3.73
CA PRO A 136 -1.04 -0.05 -2.66
C PRO A 136 -2.55 0.15 -2.85
N ALA A 137 -3.30 -0.01 -1.76
CA ALA A 137 -4.72 0.33 -1.71
C ALA A 137 -4.86 1.70 -1.04
N PHE A 138 -5.63 2.60 -1.65
CA PHE A 138 -5.93 3.92 -1.09
C PHE A 138 -7.36 4.02 -0.58
N THR A 139 -8.28 3.22 -1.13
CA THR A 139 -9.71 3.24 -0.84
C THR A 139 -10.22 1.81 -0.68
N PRO A 140 -11.32 1.58 0.06
CA PRO A 140 -12.05 2.57 0.87
C PRO A 140 -11.26 3.02 2.10
N ASP A 141 -11.83 3.97 2.85
CA ASP A 141 -11.33 4.43 4.16
C ASP A 141 -9.98 5.17 4.08
N PHE A 142 -9.79 5.98 3.03
CA PHE A 142 -8.54 6.72 2.84
C PHE A 142 -8.18 7.59 4.06
N ARG A 143 -9.18 8.26 4.65
CA ARG A 143 -8.99 9.10 5.85
C ARG A 143 -8.35 8.31 7.00
N TRP A 144 -8.81 7.10 7.24
CA TRP A 144 -8.35 6.23 8.33
C TRP A 144 -6.99 5.60 8.07
N THR A 145 -6.65 5.37 6.80
CA THR A 145 -5.40 4.75 6.36
C THR A 145 -4.32 5.76 5.97
N LEU A 146 -4.61 7.07 6.10
CA LEU A 146 -3.74 8.12 5.58
C LEU A 146 -2.38 8.15 6.28
N ALA A 147 -2.33 7.91 7.59
CA ALA A 147 -1.06 7.84 8.32
C ALA A 147 -0.15 6.74 7.75
N ASP A 148 -0.66 5.52 7.60
CA ASP A 148 0.09 4.39 7.00
C ASP A 148 0.47 4.67 5.54
N THR A 149 -0.41 5.34 4.81
CA THR A 149 -0.15 5.76 3.43
C THR A 149 1.01 6.74 3.37
N ILE A 150 1.11 7.70 4.30
CA ILE A 150 2.23 8.65 4.39
C ILE A 150 3.55 7.92 4.66
N GLU A 151 3.56 6.96 5.60
CA GLU A 151 4.75 6.14 5.87
C GLU A 151 5.21 5.38 4.62
N GLY A 152 4.26 4.91 3.81
CA GLY A 152 4.50 4.21 2.54
C GLY A 152 5.11 5.08 1.43
N ALA A 153 5.09 6.42 1.55
CA ALA A 153 5.56 7.33 0.51
C ALA A 153 7.06 7.15 0.19
N SER A 154 7.87 6.85 1.20
CA SER A 154 9.30 6.61 1.02
C SER A 154 9.63 5.25 0.39
N LEU A 155 8.64 4.35 0.33
CA LEU A 155 8.78 2.97 -0.11
C LEU A 155 8.26 2.75 -1.54
N CYS A 156 7.08 3.30 -1.84
CA CYS A 156 6.32 2.98 -3.04
C CYS A 156 6.19 4.20 -3.96
N PRO A 157 6.65 4.11 -5.23
CA PRO A 157 6.46 5.18 -6.20
C PRO A 157 5.00 5.61 -6.38
N ILE A 158 4.06 4.66 -6.38
CA ILE A 158 2.64 4.96 -6.57
C ILE A 158 2.15 5.82 -5.39
N ILE A 159 2.42 5.40 -4.15
CA ILE A 159 2.03 6.14 -2.95
C ILE A 159 2.60 7.57 -2.98
N TYR A 160 3.90 7.72 -3.22
CA TYR A 160 4.53 9.04 -3.27
C TYR A 160 3.86 9.97 -4.28
N ASN A 161 3.66 9.51 -5.52
CA ASN A 161 3.09 10.36 -6.56
C ASN A 161 1.61 10.70 -6.27
N VAL A 162 0.85 9.80 -5.66
CA VAL A 162 -0.53 10.06 -5.25
C VAL A 162 -0.57 11.13 -4.15
N LEU A 163 0.19 10.97 -3.07
CA LEU A 163 0.21 11.95 -1.99
C LEU A 163 0.71 13.32 -2.46
N ALA A 164 1.76 13.35 -3.29
CA ALA A 164 2.25 14.61 -3.88
C ALA A 164 1.18 15.28 -4.77
N ALA A 165 0.38 14.50 -5.50
CA ALA A 165 -0.72 15.05 -6.30
C ALA A 165 -1.87 15.57 -5.43
N LEU A 166 -2.20 14.87 -4.34
CA LEU A 166 -3.25 15.25 -3.39
C LEU A 166 -2.88 16.53 -2.62
N VAL A 167 -1.62 16.68 -2.18
CA VAL A 167 -1.15 17.91 -1.51
C VAL A 167 -1.41 19.16 -2.37
N ASN A 168 -1.24 19.06 -3.69
CA ASN A 168 -1.48 20.18 -4.60
C ASN A 168 -2.99 20.49 -4.81
N GLN A 169 -3.88 19.61 -4.38
CA GLN A 169 -5.33 19.69 -4.59
C GLN A 169 -6.12 19.77 -3.28
N VAL A 170 -5.50 19.59 -2.11
CA VAL A 170 -6.19 19.49 -0.81
C VAL A 170 -7.04 20.72 -0.51
N ASP A 171 -6.57 21.91 -0.87
CA ASP A 171 -7.33 23.16 -0.72
C ASP A 171 -8.62 23.16 -1.53
N GLU A 172 -8.64 22.52 -2.70
CA GLU A 172 -9.83 22.42 -3.55
C GLU A 172 -10.80 21.37 -3.02
N ILE A 173 -10.26 20.25 -2.53
CA ILE A 173 -11.04 19.16 -1.90
C ILE A 173 -11.81 19.71 -0.69
N VAL A 174 -11.11 20.37 0.25
CA VAL A 174 -11.69 20.94 1.48
C VAL A 174 -12.60 22.15 1.20
N LYS A 175 -12.41 22.87 0.10
CA LYS A 175 -13.37 23.95 -0.28
C LYS A 175 -14.64 23.39 -0.91
N SER A 176 -14.56 22.25 -1.59
CA SER A 176 -15.69 21.63 -2.27
C SER A 176 -16.68 20.93 -1.32
N SER A 177 -16.28 20.62 -0.09
CA SER A 177 -17.16 20.11 0.98
C SER A 177 -18.03 21.20 1.60
N LEU A 178 -17.59 22.46 1.55
CA LEU A 178 -18.27 23.61 2.16
C LEU A 178 -19.36 24.25 1.29
N SER A 179 -19.60 23.74 0.07
CA SER A 179 -20.50 24.30 -0.95
C SER A 179 -21.66 23.38 -1.28
#